data_AF-A0AAJ3QW56-F1
#
_entry.id   AF-A0AAJ3QW56-F1
#
_cell.length_a   1.000
_cell.length_b   1.000
_cell.length_c   1.000
_cell.angle_alpha   90.00
_cell.angle_beta   90.00
_cell.angle_gamma   90.00
#
_symmetry.space_group_name_H-M   'P 1'
#
loop_
_entity.id
_entity.type
_entity.pdbx_description
1 polymer ?
#
loop_
_entity_poly.entity_id
_entity_poly.type
_entity_poly.pdbx_seq_one_letter_code
_entity_poly.pdbx_strand_id
1 'polypeptide(L)'
;MAMGIFRAVGAVALMAALAGCIDHANEPVLLAVGVPVNPPAVAHSLCMTDGNAMYDEAKRQYELRAQLTGYAEADALEAETIARAAAHRQYVACLSGQGYRTLYAN
;
A
#
# COMPACT_ATOMS: atom_id res chain seq x y z
N MET A 1 -29.42 -2.71 -25.29
CA MET A 1 -28.11 -2.05 -25.07
C MET A 1 -28.08 -1.21 -23.79
N ALA A 2 -29.08 -0.35 -23.51
CA ALA A 2 -29.14 0.45 -22.29
C ALA A 2 -29.11 -0.37 -20.98
N MET A 3 -29.86 -1.49 -20.91
CA MET A 3 -29.95 -2.32 -19.70
C MET A 3 -28.61 -2.94 -19.24
N GLY A 4 -27.69 -3.19 -20.18
CA GLY A 4 -26.37 -3.76 -19.88
C GLY A 4 -25.41 -2.75 -19.26
N ILE A 5 -25.50 -1.49 -19.70
CA ILE A 5 -24.69 -0.39 -19.18
C ILE A 5 -25.09 -0.07 -17.73
N PHE A 6 -26.39 0.00 -17.43
CA PHE A 6 -26.85 0.23 -16.06
C PHE A 6 -26.45 -0.88 -15.09
N ARG A 7 -26.43 -2.14 -15.56
CA ARG A 7 -25.94 -3.27 -14.76
C ARG A 7 -24.43 -3.21 -14.52
N ALA A 8 -23.65 -2.83 -15.52
CA ALA A 8 -22.20 -2.66 -15.38
C ALA A 8 -21.86 -1.52 -14.40
N VAL A 9 -22.55 -0.38 -14.50
CA VAL A 9 -22.39 0.75 -13.58
C VAL A 9 -22.79 0.36 -12.15
N GLY A 10 -23.89 -0.38 -12.00
CA GLY A 10 -24.30 -0.89 -10.69
C GLY A 10 -23.29 -1.86 -10.09
N ALA A 11 -22.70 -2.75 -10.88
CA ALA A 11 -21.66 -3.68 -10.42
C ALA A 11 -20.37 -2.96 -10.01
N VAL A 12 -19.95 -1.94 -10.77
CA VAL A 12 -18.78 -1.11 -10.42
C VAL A 12 -19.04 -0.30 -9.15
N ALA A 13 -20.23 0.29 -9.01
CA ALA A 13 -20.61 1.03 -7.81
C ALA A 13 -20.67 0.12 -6.57
N LEU A 14 -21.18 -1.11 -6.72
CA LEU A 14 -21.20 -2.10 -5.65
C LEU A 14 -19.77 -2.51 -5.25
N MET A 15 -18.90 -2.80 -6.22
CA MET A 15 -17.49 -3.12 -5.97
C MET A 15 -16.74 -1.93 -5.33
N ALA A 16 -17.05 -0.69 -5.72
CA ALA A 16 -16.50 0.51 -5.10
C ALA A 16 -17.03 0.72 -3.67
N ALA A 17 -18.29 0.37 -3.38
CA ALA A 17 -18.86 0.43 -2.04
C ALA A 17 -18.34 -0.68 -1.11
N LEU A 18 -18.11 -1.88 -1.64
CA LEU A 18 -17.44 -2.98 -0.94
C LEU A 18 -15.95 -2.70 -0.72
N ALA A 19 -15.28 -2.06 -1.69
CA ALA A 19 -13.96 -1.47 -1.48
C ALA A 19 -14.02 -0.33 -0.46
N GLY A 20 -15.16 0.36 -0.37
CA GLY A 20 -15.54 1.42 0.59
C GLY A 20 -15.66 0.97 2.04
N CYS A 21 -15.64 -0.33 2.32
CA CYS A 21 -15.11 -0.84 3.58
C CYS A 21 -13.57 -0.73 3.58
N ILE A 22 -13.07 0.43 3.13
CA ILE A 22 -11.68 0.85 3.27
C ILE A 22 -11.49 0.85 4.76
N ASP A 23 -10.62 -0.03 5.23
CA ASP A 23 -10.20 -0.07 6.61
C ASP A 23 -9.60 1.29 6.94
N HIS A 24 -10.44 2.23 7.40
CA HIS A 24 -10.05 3.63 7.65
C HIS A 24 -9.01 3.71 8.77
N ALA A 25 -8.84 2.62 9.54
CA ALA A 25 -7.74 2.42 10.47
C ALA A 25 -6.38 2.28 9.76
N ASN A 26 -6.35 1.73 8.53
CA ASN A 26 -5.15 1.52 7.74
C ASN A 26 -4.88 2.61 6.70
N GLU A 27 -5.83 3.51 6.45
CA GLU A 27 -5.61 4.69 5.60
C GLU A 27 -4.98 5.84 6.44
N PRO A 28 -3.75 6.29 6.12
CA PRO A 28 -3.14 7.38 6.86
C PRO A 28 -3.72 8.72 6.42
N VAL A 29 -4.09 9.54 7.41
CA VAL A 29 -4.32 10.97 7.18
C VAL A 29 -2.96 11.65 6.96
N LEU A 30 -2.82 12.35 5.83
CA LEU A 30 -1.61 13.06 5.47
C LEU A 30 -1.66 14.50 5.98
N LEU A 31 -1.01 14.75 7.12
CA LEU A 31 -0.88 16.09 7.68
C LEU A 31 0.31 16.81 7.05
N ALA A 32 0.07 17.93 6.37
CA ALA A 32 1.14 18.78 5.88
C ALA A 32 1.87 19.45 7.05
N VAL A 33 3.19 19.27 7.15
CA VAL A 33 4.03 19.86 8.21
C VAL A 33 4.85 21.06 7.69
N GLY A 34 4.81 21.32 6.39
CA GLY A 34 5.47 22.45 5.72
C GLY A 34 4.77 22.83 4.42
N VAL A 35 5.53 23.24 3.40
CA VAL A 35 5.03 23.44 2.03
C VAL A 35 5.25 22.12 1.27
N PRO A 36 4.19 21.32 1.04
CA PRO A 36 4.37 20.02 0.41
C PRO A 36 4.80 20.17 -1.05
N VAL A 37 5.66 19.27 -1.51
CA VAL A 37 6.17 19.29 -2.90
C VAL A 37 5.04 18.91 -3.88
N ASN A 38 4.15 18.02 -3.45
CA ASN A 38 3.01 17.56 -4.23
C ASN A 38 1.71 17.62 -3.42
N PRO A 39 0.55 17.76 -4.09
CA PRO A 39 -0.75 17.56 -3.46
C PRO A 39 -0.85 16.18 -2.80
N PRO A 40 -1.66 16.02 -1.74
CA PRO A 40 -1.67 14.81 -0.91
C PRO A 40 -2.02 13.55 -1.70
N ALA A 41 -2.97 13.63 -2.63
CA ALA A 41 -3.33 12.49 -3.48
C ALA A 41 -2.17 12.02 -4.39
N VAL A 42 -1.36 12.96 -4.89
CA VAL A 42 -0.21 12.67 -5.75
C VAL A 42 0.95 12.12 -4.93
N ALA A 43 1.22 12.72 -3.76
CA ALA A 43 2.23 12.21 -2.83
C ALA A 43 1.87 10.79 -2.36
N HIS A 44 0.61 10.55 -2.03
CA HIS A 44 0.11 9.23 -1.65
C HIS A 44 0.36 8.19 -2.75
N SER A 45 -0.04 8.46 -4.00
CA SER A 45 0.09 7.48 -5.09
C SER A 45 1.55 7.19 -5.45
N LEU A 46 2.40 8.21 -5.48
CA LEU A 46 3.84 8.05 -5.68
C LEU A 46 4.45 7.18 -4.58
N CYS A 47 4.22 7.54 -3.32
CA CYS A 47 4.80 6.82 -2.19
C CYS A 47 4.24 5.41 -2.02
N MET A 48 2.96 5.17 -2.36
CA MET A 48 2.40 3.81 -2.43
C MET A 48 3.10 2.97 -3.49
N THR A 49 3.43 3.54 -4.64
CA THR A 49 4.14 2.84 -5.71
C THR A 49 5.55 2.43 -5.26
N ASP A 50 6.28 3.34 -4.59
CA ASP A 50 7.59 3.04 -4.01
C ASP A 50 7.49 1.98 -2.90
N GLY A 51 6.46 2.07 -2.05
CA GLY A 51 6.17 1.08 -1.01
C GLY A 51 5.92 -0.31 -1.59
N ASN A 52 5.15 -0.42 -2.66
CA ASN A 52 4.87 -1.68 -3.35
C ASN A 52 6.11 -2.27 -4.01
N ALA A 53 6.96 -1.44 -4.63
CA ALA A 53 8.24 -1.90 -5.17
C ALA A 53 9.14 -2.48 -4.07
N MET A 54 9.16 -1.85 -2.88
CA MET A 54 9.88 -2.39 -1.73
C MET A 54 9.24 -3.64 -1.12
N TYR A 55 7.92 -3.76 -1.17
CA TYR A 55 7.22 -4.99 -0.77
C TYR A 55 7.70 -6.19 -1.61
N ASP A 56 7.66 -6.04 -2.93
CA ASP A 56 8.03 -7.09 -3.88
C ASP A 56 9.51 -7.47 -3.74
N GLU A 57 10.38 -6.47 -3.60
CA GLU A 57 11.81 -6.71 -3.40
C GLU A 57 12.09 -7.39 -2.06
N ALA A 58 11.46 -6.95 -0.96
CA ALA A 58 11.63 -7.59 0.33
C ALA A 58 11.19 -9.05 0.33
N LYS A 59 10.07 -9.36 -0.34
CA LYS A 59 9.57 -10.73 -0.50
C LYS A 59 10.55 -11.58 -1.32
N ARG A 60 11.04 -11.05 -2.44
CA ARG A 60 12.06 -11.71 -3.27
C ARG A 60 13.33 -12.00 -2.48
N GLN A 61 13.81 -11.04 -1.69
CA GLN A 61 15.00 -11.21 -0.85
C GLN A 61 14.78 -12.28 0.24
N TYR A 62 13.58 -12.37 0.80
CA TYR A 62 13.24 -13.42 1.75
C TYR A 62 13.27 -14.82 1.12
N GLU A 63 12.65 -14.98 -0.05
CA GLU A 63 12.66 -16.24 -0.79
C GLU A 63 14.08 -16.68 -1.17
N LEU A 64 14.91 -15.75 -1.64
CA LEU A 64 16.32 -16.03 -1.94
C LEU A 64 17.09 -16.48 -0.70
N ARG A 65 16.88 -15.84 0.45
CA ARG A 65 17.52 -16.25 1.72
C ARG A 65 17.07 -17.63 2.19
N ALA A 66 15.78 -17.96 2.05
CA ALA A 66 15.27 -19.28 2.40
C ALA A 66 15.95 -20.38 1.57
N GLN A 67 16.09 -20.16 0.26
CA GLN A 67 16.79 -21.08 -0.64
C GLN A 67 18.27 -21.26 -0.26
N LEU A 68 18.97 -20.18 0.09
CA LEU A 68 20.39 -20.23 0.48
C LEU A 68 20.63 -20.90 1.84
N THR A 69 19.66 -20.84 2.74
CA THR A 69 19.76 -21.43 4.09
C THR A 69 19.29 -22.88 4.16
N GLY A 70 18.86 -23.45 3.03
CA GLY A 70 18.44 -24.85 2.94
C GLY A 70 17.02 -25.11 3.44
N TYR A 71 16.25 -24.08 3.76
CA TYR A 71 14.81 -24.22 4.01
C TYR A 71 14.10 -24.43 2.67
N ALA A 72 13.41 -25.56 2.53
CA ALA A 72 12.70 -25.94 1.30
C ALA A 72 11.53 -24.99 0.98
N GLU A 73 10.97 -24.35 2.01
CA GLU A 73 9.86 -23.40 1.88
C GLU A 73 10.11 -22.20 2.79
N ALA A 74 10.00 -21.00 2.20
CA ALA A 74 9.93 -19.75 2.94
C ALA A 74 8.60 -19.71 3.71
N ASP A 75 8.62 -19.46 5.02
CA ASP A 75 7.39 -19.20 5.78
C ASP A 75 6.66 -18.01 5.15
N ALA A 76 5.49 -18.27 4.57
CA ALA A 76 4.72 -17.29 3.83
C ALA A 76 4.21 -16.15 4.73
N LEU A 77 3.89 -16.45 5.99
CA LEU A 77 3.41 -15.45 6.96
C LEU A 77 4.57 -14.54 7.38
N GLU A 78 5.74 -15.11 7.65
CA GLU A 78 6.93 -14.34 7.98
C GLU A 78 7.39 -13.47 6.78
N ALA A 79 7.39 -14.03 5.57
CA ALA A 79 7.69 -13.30 4.34
C ALA A 79 6.75 -12.10 4.16
N GLU A 80 5.44 -12.31 4.35
CA GLU A 80 4.43 -11.26 4.21
C GLU A 80 4.59 -10.16 5.27
N THR A 81 4.81 -10.53 6.54
CA THR A 81 5.01 -9.55 7.61
C THR A 81 6.25 -8.68 7.40
N ILE A 82 7.37 -9.29 6.98
CA ILE A 82 8.60 -8.56 6.67
C ILE A 82 8.39 -7.62 5.47
N ALA A 83 7.76 -8.12 4.42
CA ALA A 83 7.51 -7.34 3.21
C ALA A 83 6.56 -6.16 3.49
N ARG A 84 5.47 -6.36 4.24
CA ARG A 84 4.56 -5.28 4.65
C ARG A 84 5.27 -4.24 5.52
N ALA A 85 6.10 -4.68 6.46
CA ALA A 85 6.86 -3.77 7.31
C ALA A 85 7.87 -2.94 6.50
N ALA A 86 8.55 -3.54 5.53
CA ALA A 86 9.47 -2.85 4.63
C ALA A 86 8.74 -1.81 3.76
N ALA A 87 7.63 -2.21 3.14
CA ALA A 87 6.77 -1.34 2.35
C ALA A 87 6.28 -0.13 3.16
N HIS A 88 5.79 -0.37 4.38
CA HIS A 88 5.31 0.68 5.27
C HIS A 88 6.39 1.69 5.63
N ARG A 89 7.62 1.24 5.94
CA ARG A 89 8.74 2.13 6.22
C ARG A 89 9.10 2.98 5.02
N GLN A 90 9.13 2.39 3.82
CA GLN A 90 9.42 3.12 2.59
C GLN A 90 8.34 4.17 2.31
N TYR A 91 7.07 3.80 2.47
CA TYR A 91 5.93 4.67 2.29
C TYR A 91 6.00 5.91 3.20
N VAL A 92 6.22 5.69 4.51
CA VAL A 92 6.33 6.77 5.49
C VAL A 92 7.56 7.65 5.22
N ALA A 93 8.68 7.05 4.84
CA ALA A 93 9.90 7.80 4.49
C ALA A 93 9.67 8.70 3.26
N CYS A 94 9.06 8.17 2.20
CA CYS A 94 8.71 8.94 1.02
C CYS A 94 7.78 10.11 1.36
N LEU A 95 6.72 9.89 2.14
CA LEU A 95 5.80 10.96 2.54
C LEU A 95 6.47 12.03 3.40
N SER A 96 7.37 11.63 4.29
CA SER A 96 8.16 12.59 5.07
C SER A 96 9.02 13.47 4.18
N GLY A 97 9.59 12.92 3.10
CA GLY A 97 10.31 13.67 2.07
C GLY A 97 9.40 14.59 1.24
N GLN A 98 8.12 14.24 1.09
CA GLN A 98 7.10 15.08 0.42
C GLN A 98 6.57 16.22 1.32
N GLY A 99 6.96 16.27 2.60
CA GLY A 99 6.51 17.28 3.56
C GLY A 99 5.26 16.89 4.37
N TYR A 100 4.90 15.59 4.38
CA TYR A 100 3.75 15.06 5.11
C TYR A 100 4.16 14.23 6.32
N ARG A 101 3.36 14.30 7.38
CA ARG A 101 3.37 13.35 8.48
C ARG A 101 2.15 12.44 8.34
N THR A 102 2.38 11.14 8.41
CA THR A 102 1.31 10.14 8.47
C THR A 102 0.70 10.08 9.86
N LEU A 103 -0.62 10.15 9.94
CA LEU A 103 -1.40 9.92 11.15
C LEU A 103 -2.35 8.76 10.88
N TYR A 104 -2.23 7.69 11.65
CA TYR A 104 -3.13 6.55 11.58
C TYR A 104 -4.22 6.72 12.63
N ALA A 105 -5.47 6.38 12.29
CA ALA A 105 -6.55 6.33 13.27
C ALA A 105 -6.30 5.15 14.21
N ASN A 106 -6.20 5.44 15.52
CA ASN A 106 -6.09 4.42 16.58
C ASN A 106 -7.46 3.87 16.95
#